data_AF-A0A521Z126-F1
#
_entry.id   AF-A0A521Z126-F1
#
_cell.length_a   1.000
_cell.length_b   1.000
_cell.length_c   1.000
_cell.angle_alpha   90.00
_cell.angle_beta   90.00
_cell.angle_gamma   90.00
#
_symmetry.space_group_name_H-M   'P 1'
#
loop_
_entity.id
_entity.type
_entity.pdbx_description
1 polymer ?
#
loop_
_entity_poly.entity_id
_entity_poly.type
_entity_poly.pdbx_seq_one_letter_code
_entity_poly.pdbx_strand_id
1 'polypeptide(L)' 'MYVCICNAVTEREIRECACKGATCVEDLTLQLGVGAGCGRCKQCASEVLEEAQSKAMALAGA' A
#
# COMPACT_ATOMS: atom_id res chain seq x y z
N MET A 1 8.67 -7.12 -0.48
CA MET A 1 8.15 -8.46 -0.09
C MET A 1 6.72 -8.68 -0.61
N TYR A 2 6.15 -9.88 -0.52
CA TYR A 2 4.68 -10.04 -0.64
C TYR A 2 4.02 -9.56 0.64
N VAL A 3 3.04 -8.67 0.51
CA VAL A 3 2.21 -8.15 1.60
C VAL A 3 0.89 -8.90 1.67
N CYS A 4 0.26 -9.20 0.53
CA CYS A 4 -0.94 -10.02 0.46
C CYS A 4 -0.69 -11.32 -0.30
N ILE A 5 -0.78 -12.45 0.40
CA ILE A 5 -0.63 -13.77 -0.23
C ILE A 5 -1.88 -14.14 -1.04
N CYS A 6 -3.08 -13.79 -0.56
CA CYS A 6 -4.33 -14.14 -1.25
C CYS A 6 -4.38 -13.59 -2.68
N ASN A 7 -3.90 -12.36 -2.87
CA ASN A 7 -3.99 -11.64 -4.15
C ASN A 7 -2.62 -11.32 -4.74
N ALA A 8 -1.56 -11.99 -4.24
CA ALA A 8 -0.19 -11.83 -4.70
C ALA A 8 0.28 -10.36 -4.78
N VAL A 9 -0.10 -9.51 -3.82
CA VAL A 9 0.27 -8.09 -3.80
C VAL A 9 1.61 -7.92 -3.08
N THR A 10 2.52 -7.20 -3.71
CA THR A 10 3.84 -6.88 -3.20
C THR A 10 3.91 -5.48 -2.57
N GLU A 11 4.88 -5.29 -1.70
CA GLU A 11 5.21 -3.99 -1.12
C GLU A 11 5.50 -2.93 -2.19
N ARG A 12 6.17 -3.32 -3.28
CA ARG A 12 6.48 -2.41 -4.39
C ARG A 12 5.20 -1.87 -5.02
N GLU A 13 4.23 -2.74 -5.30
CA GLU A 13 2.94 -2.32 -5.89
C GLU A 13 2.16 -1.38 -4.97
N ILE A 14 2.22 -1.59 -3.65
CA ILE A 14 1.63 -0.67 -2.68
C ILE A 14 2.33 0.70 -2.73
N ARG A 15 3.67 0.73 -2.74
CA ARG A 15 4.43 1.98 -2.85
C ARG A 15 4.13 2.71 -4.18
N GLU A 16 4.00 1.98 -5.27
CA GLU A 16 3.61 2.54 -6.58
C GLU A 16 2.19 3.11 -6.57
N CYS A 17 1.22 2.44 -5.93
CA CYS A 17 -0.12 2.99 -5.74
C CYS A 17 -0.12 4.24 -4.86
N ALA A 18 0.71 4.28 -3.81
CA ALA A 18 0.88 5.46 -2.98
C ALA A 18 1.38 6.66 -3.81
N CYS A 19 2.39 6.46 -4.67
CA CYS A 19 2.87 7.49 -5.59
C CYS A 19 1.81 7.95 -6.60
N LYS A 20 0.83 7.10 -6.94
CA LYS A 20 -0.31 7.43 -7.79
C LYS A 20 -1.46 8.09 -7.04
N GLY A 21 -1.31 8.36 -5.74
CA GLY A 21 -2.28 9.09 -4.93
C GLY A 21 -3.20 8.21 -4.07
N ALA A 22 -2.90 6.92 -3.89
CA ALA A 22 -3.61 6.12 -2.89
C ALA A 22 -3.35 6.69 -1.48
N THR A 23 -4.42 6.91 -0.72
CA THR A 23 -4.39 7.54 0.60
C THR A 23 -4.81 6.61 1.73
N CYS A 24 -5.56 5.55 1.42
CA CYS A 24 -6.03 4.58 2.41
C CYS A 24 -5.95 3.13 1.90
N VAL A 25 -6.16 2.17 2.80
CA VAL A 25 -6.17 0.74 2.46
C VAL A 25 -7.34 0.40 1.52
N GLU A 26 -8.45 1.14 1.58
CA GLU A 26 -9.56 1.00 0.63
C GLU A 26 -9.13 1.32 -0.80
N ASP A 27 -8.31 2.36 -1.02
CA ASP A 27 -7.75 2.68 -2.34
C ASP A 27 -6.87 1.52 -2.85
N LEU A 28 -6.00 0.99 -1.98
CA LEU A 28 -5.18 -0.16 -2.32
C LEU A 28 -6.03 -1.41 -2.59
N THR A 29 -7.12 -1.59 -1.87
CA THR A 29 -8.05 -2.72 -2.06
C THR A 29 -8.70 -2.61 -3.43
N LEU A 30 -9.15 -1.41 -3.81
CA LEU A 30 -9.75 -1.16 -5.11
C LEU A 30 -8.77 -1.38 -6.27
N GLN A 31 -7.50 -0.96 -6.12
CA GLN A 31 -6.52 -1.03 -7.20
C GLN A 31 -5.78 -2.37 -7.30
N LEU A 32 -5.46 -2.99 -6.16
CA LEU A 32 -4.58 -4.16 -6.06
C LEU A 32 -5.28 -5.40 -5.50
N GLY A 33 -6.49 -5.26 -4.97
CA GLY A 33 -7.17 -6.33 -4.25
C GLY A 33 -6.58 -6.62 -2.86
N VAL A 34 -5.65 -5.81 -2.34
CA VAL A 34 -5.06 -6.05 -1.01
C VAL A 34 -6.17 -6.13 0.06
N GLY A 35 -6.11 -7.10 0.97
CA GLY A 35 -7.10 -7.20 2.05
C GLY A 35 -8.50 -7.68 1.66
N ALA A 36 -8.80 -7.90 0.36
CA ALA A 36 -10.11 -8.40 -0.11
C ALA A 36 -10.35 -9.89 0.17
N GLY A 37 -9.29 -10.66 0.43
CA GLY A 37 -9.36 -12.08 0.81
C GLY A 37 -9.54 -12.28 2.32
N CYS A 38 -8.52 -12.82 2.99
CA CYS A 38 -8.58 -13.10 4.43
C CYS A 38 -8.41 -11.87 5.35
N GLY A 39 -8.10 -10.69 4.80
CA GLY A 39 -7.93 -9.43 5.54
C GLY A 39 -6.67 -9.31 6.41
N ARG A 40 -5.89 -10.39 6.62
CA ARG A 40 -4.74 -10.40 7.55
C ARG A 40 -3.61 -9.43 7.18
N CYS A 41 -3.51 -9.06 5.90
CA CYS A 41 -2.49 -8.15 5.41
C CYS A 41 -2.84 -6.66 5.60
N LYS A 42 -4.06 -6.31 6.04
CA LYS A 42 -4.53 -4.91 6.06
C LYS A 42 -3.64 -3.99 6.90
N GLN A 43 -3.23 -4.43 8.08
CA GLN A 43 -2.34 -3.63 8.94
C GLN A 43 -0.98 -3.40 8.27
N CYS A 44 -0.33 -4.47 7.80
CA CYS A 44 0.96 -4.36 7.09
C CYS A 44 0.85 -3.49 5.82
N ALA A 45 -0.26 -3.58 5.08
CA ALA A 45 -0.50 -2.72 3.92
C ALA A 45 -0.63 -1.23 4.30
N SER A 46 -1.28 -0.91 5.43
CA SER A 46 -1.36 0.45 5.97
C SER A 46 0.02 0.99 6.33
N GLU A 47 0.82 0.20 7.04
CA GLU A 47 2.18 0.58 7.44
C GLU A 47 3.06 0.90 6.22
N VAL A 48 3.02 0.05 5.18
CA VAL A 48 3.76 0.30 3.93
C VAL A 48 3.27 1.56 3.21
N LEU A 49 1.97 1.82 3.24
CA LEU A 49 1.36 3.01 2.64
C LEU A 49 1.81 4.29 3.35
N GLU A 50 1.73 4.30 4.68
CA GLU A 50 2.16 5.41 5.53
C GLU A 50 3.66 5.69 5.37
N GLU A 51 4.49 4.65 5.33
CA GLU A 51 5.92 4.78 5.04
C GLU A 51 6.18 5.41 3.66
N ALA A 52 5.43 5.00 2.65
CA ALA A 52 5.58 5.52 1.30
C ALA A 52 5.20 7.00 1.22
N GLN A 53 4.10 7.40 1.87
CA GLN A 53 3.63 8.77 1.93
C GLN A 53 4.60 9.67 2.73
N SER A 54 5.12 9.18 3.85
CA SER A 54 6.10 9.92 4.66
C SER A 54 7.40 10.18 3.89
N LYS A 55 7.89 9.17 3.13
CA LYS A 55 9.06 9.35 2.25
C LYS A 55 8.79 10.31 1.10
N ALA A 56 7.60 10.27 0.49
CA ALA A 56 7.22 11.19 -0.58
C ALA A 56 7.19 12.64 -0.07
N MET A 57 6.68 12.86 1.13
CA MET A 57 6.62 14.19 1.75
C MET A 57 8.01 14.73 2.12
N ALA A 58 8.94 13.87 2.53
CA ALA A 58 10.34 14.25 2.76
C ALA A 58 11.07 14.69 1.47
N LEU A 59 10.69 14.17 0.31
CA LEU A 59 11.26 14.54 -1.00
C LEU A 59 10.61 15.79 -1.61
N ALA A 60 9.34 16.03 -1.34
CA ALA A 60 8.60 17.20 -1.86
C ALA A 60 8.93 18.52 -1.14
N GLY A 61 9.61 18.45 0.02
CA GLY A 61 10.03 19.62 0.81
C GLY A 61 11.51 20.01 0.65
N ALA A 62 12.23 19.40 -0.30
CA ALA A 62 13.65 19.66 -0.59
C ALA A 62 13.84 20.47 -1.87
#